data_AF-A0AB38D8Y5-F1
#
_entry.id   AF-A0AB38D8Y5-F1
#
_cell.length_a   1.000
_cell.length_b   1.000
_cell.length_c   1.000
_cell.angle_alpha   90.00
_cell.angle_beta   90.00
_cell.angle_gamma   90.00
#
_symmetry.space_group_name_H-M   'P 1'
#
loop_
_entity.id
_entity.type
_entity.pdbx_description
1 polymer ?
#
loop_
_entity_poly.entity_id
_entity_poly.type
_entity_poly.pdbx_seq_one_letter_code
_entity_poly.pdbx_strand_id
1 'polypeptide(L)'
;MIDAAELEAAITAVYTAQLPIPSWWPAEARSAFIEEYASEAACMVISEVDAIGDRMSDWAARSQVSDADESTMIASAQQVLLDEACSEVQYDLTEMIASRSAQLMAEAVFDHGAPRAQHHVVWPVQR
;
A
#
# COMPACT_ATOMS: atom_id res chain seq x y z
N MET A 1 -7.38 5.75 29.34
CA MET A 1 -8.71 6.36 29.43
C MET A 1 -8.68 7.27 30.64
N ILE A 2 -9.08 8.53 30.51
CA ILE A 2 -9.12 9.46 31.64
C ILE A 2 -10.22 8.97 32.58
N ASP A 3 -9.92 8.83 33.86
CA ASP A 3 -10.93 8.48 34.86
C ASP A 3 -11.81 9.70 35.15
N ALA A 4 -13.13 9.52 35.03
CA ALA A 4 -14.07 10.63 35.16
C ALA A 4 -14.10 11.19 36.59
N ALA A 5 -13.99 10.32 37.61
CA ALA A 5 -14.00 10.74 39.00
C ALA A 5 -12.71 11.47 39.37
N GLU A 6 -11.56 11.02 38.87
CA GLU A 6 -10.29 11.71 39.06
C GLU A 6 -10.27 13.10 38.40
N LEU A 7 -10.82 13.21 37.18
CA LEU A 7 -10.93 14.48 36.47
C LEU A 7 -11.88 15.45 37.18
N GLU A 8 -13.06 14.98 37.60
CA GLU A 8 -14.03 15.79 38.35
C GLU A 8 -13.44 16.26 39.68
N ALA A 9 -12.72 15.39 40.40
CA ALA A 9 -12.05 15.76 41.64
C ALA A 9 -10.96 16.82 41.41
N ALA A 10 -10.19 16.71 40.32
CA ALA A 10 -9.17 17.69 39.96
C ALA A 10 -9.79 19.06 39.62
N ILE A 11 -10.86 19.09 38.83
CA ILE A 11 -11.58 20.33 38.48
C ILE A 11 -12.22 20.95 39.73
N THR A 12 -12.84 20.14 40.59
CA THR A 12 -13.39 20.55 41.88
C THR A 12 -12.34 21.24 42.75
N ALA A 13 -11.13 20.67 42.83
CA ALA A 13 -10.02 21.25 43.58
C ALA A 13 -9.58 22.60 43.00
N VAL A 14 -9.49 22.72 41.68
CA VAL A 14 -9.18 23.98 40.98
C VAL A 14 -10.24 25.03 41.26
N TYR A 15 -11.52 24.68 41.13
CA TYR A 15 -12.61 25.60 41.40
C TYR A 15 -12.63 26.06 42.85
N THR A 16 -12.42 25.15 43.80
CA THR A 16 -12.33 25.48 45.23
C THR A 16 -11.20 26.45 45.53
N ALA A 17 -10.05 26.29 44.87
CA ALA A 17 -8.87 27.12 45.11
C ALA A 17 -8.89 28.47 44.37
N GLN A 18 -9.52 28.53 43.19
CA GLN A 18 -9.31 29.62 42.24
C GLN A 18 -10.56 30.41 41.85
N LEU A 19 -11.78 29.90 42.08
CA LEU A 19 -12.96 30.71 41.82
C LEU A 19 -13.02 31.87 42.84
N PRO A 20 -13.18 33.12 42.37
CA PRO A 20 -13.37 34.27 43.26
C PRO A 20 -14.82 34.27 43.78
N ILE A 21 -15.06 33.47 44.82
CA ILE A 21 -16.41 33.29 45.38
C ILE A 21 -16.66 34.34 46.47
N PRO A 22 -17.77 35.09 46.42
CA PRO A 22 -18.09 36.07 47.44
C PRO A 22 -18.18 35.46 48.86
N SER A 23 -17.65 36.18 49.85
CA SER A 23 -17.65 35.72 51.25
C SER A 23 -19.04 35.67 51.90
N TRP A 24 -20.03 36.35 51.32
CA TRP A 24 -21.43 36.32 51.75
C TRP A 24 -22.21 35.14 51.17
N TRP A 25 -21.62 34.37 50.25
CA TRP A 25 -22.25 33.19 49.67
C TRP A 25 -22.23 32.01 50.65
N PRO A 26 -23.38 31.36 50.92
CA PRO A 26 -23.45 30.18 51.80
C PRO A 26 -22.52 29.04 51.39
N ALA A 27 -21.89 28.38 52.36
CA ALA A 27 -20.89 27.34 52.09
C ALA A 27 -21.50 26.13 51.36
N GLU A 28 -22.71 25.75 51.70
CA GLU A 28 -23.45 24.62 51.11
C GLU A 28 -23.84 24.93 49.66
N ALA A 29 -24.36 26.13 49.41
CA ALA A 29 -24.71 26.58 48.06
C ALA A 29 -23.47 26.71 47.16
N ARG A 30 -22.33 27.11 47.74
CA ARG A 30 -21.04 27.14 47.05
C ARG A 30 -20.56 25.73 46.69
N SER A 31 -20.63 24.79 47.62
CA SER A 31 -20.20 23.41 47.40
C SER A 31 -21.02 22.75 46.29
N ALA A 32 -22.35 22.89 46.35
CA ALA A 32 -23.25 22.35 45.34
C ALA A 32 -22.97 22.95 43.95
N PHE A 33 -22.73 24.26 43.87
CA PHE A 33 -22.34 24.91 42.62
C PHE A 33 -21.03 24.36 42.06
N ILE A 34 -20.00 24.23 42.89
CA ILE A 34 -18.69 23.74 42.45
C ILE A 34 -18.81 22.30 41.96
N GLU A 35 -19.53 21.44 42.68
CA GLU A 35 -19.73 20.03 42.33
C GLU A 35 -20.44 19.89 40.97
N GLU A 36 -21.57 20.59 40.78
CA GLU A 36 -22.34 20.56 39.53
C GLU A 36 -21.49 21.03 38.34
N TYR A 37 -20.83 22.19 38.46
CA TYR A 37 -20.04 22.74 37.37
C TYR A 37 -18.74 21.99 37.12
N ALA A 38 -18.16 21.36 38.15
CA ALA A 38 -16.98 20.51 37.97
C ALA A 38 -17.34 19.23 37.23
N SER A 39 -18.49 18.62 37.55
CA SER A 39 -19.00 17.45 36.86
C SER A 39 -19.35 17.78 35.39
N GLU A 40 -20.05 18.89 35.14
CA GLU A 40 -20.33 19.35 33.76
C GLU A 40 -19.05 19.59 32.96
N ALA A 41 -18.07 20.28 33.55
CA ALA A 41 -16.78 20.53 32.91
C ALA A 41 -16.01 19.23 32.62
N ALA A 42 -16.03 18.26 33.55
CA ALA A 42 -15.42 16.95 33.34
C ALA A 42 -16.10 16.22 32.17
N CYS A 43 -17.43 16.20 32.12
CA CYS A 43 -18.19 15.60 31.03
C CYS A 43 -17.87 16.24 29.67
N MET A 44 -17.77 17.57 29.60
CA MET A 44 -17.40 18.27 28.36
C MET A 44 -15.99 17.88 27.89
N VAL A 45 -15.01 17.85 28.81
CA VAL A 45 -13.63 17.48 28.48
C VAL A 45 -13.56 16.04 27.97
N ILE A 46 -14.22 15.10 28.65
CA ILE A 46 -14.25 13.70 28.23
C ILE A 46 -14.89 13.57 26.85
N SER A 47 -16.03 14.22 26.63
CA SER A 47 -16.73 14.19 25.34
C SER A 47 -15.87 14.74 24.19
N GLU A 48 -15.13 15.82 24.43
CA GLU A 48 -14.22 16.38 23.42
C GLU A 48 -13.03 15.45 23.15
N VAL A 49 -12.46 14.84 24.21
CA VAL A 49 -11.38 13.87 24.07
C VAL A 49 -11.84 12.64 23.27
N ASP A 50 -13.05 12.14 23.52
CA ASP A 50 -13.63 11.04 22.75
C ASP A 50 -13.87 11.46 21.29
N ALA A 51 -14.41 12.66 21.05
CA ALA A 51 -14.60 13.18 19.69
C ALA A 51 -13.27 13.38 18.93
N ILE A 52 -12.18 13.74 19.63
CA ILE A 52 -10.84 13.75 19.05
C ILE A 52 -10.38 12.32 18.72
N GLY A 53 -10.59 11.38 19.64
CA GLY A 53 -10.28 9.96 19.44
C GLY A 53 -10.98 9.36 18.23
N ASP A 54 -12.27 9.66 18.05
CA ASP A 54 -13.07 9.23 16.90
C ASP A 54 -12.52 9.83 15.60
N ARG A 55 -12.24 11.15 15.57
CA ARG A 55 -11.64 11.81 14.41
C ARG A 55 -10.28 11.22 14.03
N MET A 56 -9.44 10.91 15.01
CA MET A 56 -8.14 10.29 14.79
C MET A 56 -8.29 8.86 14.24
N SER A 57 -9.21 8.08 14.79
CA SER A 57 -9.49 6.72 14.33
C SER A 57 -10.02 6.70 12.90
N ASP A 58 -10.94 7.61 12.59
CA ASP A 58 -11.45 7.86 11.26
C ASP A 58 -10.34 8.21 10.26
N TRP A 59 -9.42 9.09 10.66
CA TRP A 59 -8.29 9.47 9.81
C TRP A 59 -7.34 8.29 9.59
N ALA A 60 -7.03 7.51 10.63
CA ALA A 60 -6.21 6.31 10.51
C ALA A 60 -6.84 5.25 9.58
N ALA A 61 -8.16 5.05 9.67
CA ALA A 61 -8.89 4.15 8.77
C ALA A 61 -8.82 4.62 7.31
N ARG A 62 -9.02 5.92 7.05
CA ARG A 62 -8.88 6.49 5.70
C ARG A 62 -7.46 6.37 5.16
N SER A 63 -6.44 6.56 6.01
CA SER A 63 -5.03 6.42 5.62
C SER A 63 -4.71 5.00 5.17
N GLN A 64 -5.15 3.99 5.93
CA GLN A 64 -4.90 2.59 5.56
C GLN A 64 -5.57 2.19 4.24
N VAL A 65 -6.76 2.73 3.96
CA VAL A 65 -7.44 2.53 2.68
C VAL A 65 -6.66 3.20 1.53
N SER A 66 -6.14 4.40 1.76
CA SER A 66 -5.30 5.11 0.78
C SER A 66 -4.01 4.34 0.45
N ASP A 67 -3.31 3.83 1.47
CA ASP A 67 -2.07 3.08 1.28
C ASP A 67 -2.30 1.77 0.52
N ALA A 68 -3.43 1.09 0.79
CA ALA A 68 -3.82 -0.13 0.09
C ALA A 68 -4.16 0.14 -1.38
N ASP A 69 -4.86 1.23 -1.67
CA ASP A 69 -5.18 1.64 -3.04
C ASP A 69 -3.91 2.01 -3.83
N GLU A 70 -3.01 2.80 -3.23
CA GLU A 70 -1.73 3.18 -3.84
C GLU A 70 -0.85 1.96 -4.14
N SER A 71 -0.71 1.04 -3.19
CA SER A 71 0.06 -0.20 -3.39
C SER A 71 -0.52 -1.05 -4.53
N THR A 72 -1.86 -1.13 -4.62
CA THR A 72 -2.54 -1.86 -5.70
C THR A 72 -2.34 -1.17 -7.05
N MET A 73 -2.39 0.16 -7.09
CA MET A 73 -2.10 0.96 -8.30
C MET A 73 -0.66 0.76 -8.77
N ILE A 74 0.32 0.78 -7.85
CA ILE A 74 1.74 0.56 -8.18
C ILE A 74 1.94 -0.87 -8.72
N ALA A 75 1.37 -1.87 -8.05
CA ALA A 75 1.49 -3.27 -8.49
C ALA A 75 0.87 -3.48 -9.88
N SER A 76 -0.30 -2.89 -10.15
CA SER A 76 -0.93 -2.99 -11.47
C SER A 76 -0.13 -2.28 -12.57
N ALA A 77 0.43 -1.10 -12.30
CA ALA A 77 1.31 -0.40 -13.23
C ALA A 77 2.59 -1.21 -13.52
N GLN A 78 3.19 -1.81 -12.49
CA GLN A 78 4.35 -2.70 -12.66
C GLN A 78 4.01 -3.93 -13.51
N GLN A 79 2.83 -4.53 -13.32
CA GLN A 79 2.40 -5.68 -14.12
C GLN A 79 2.24 -5.31 -15.61
N VAL A 80 1.64 -4.17 -15.92
CA VAL A 80 1.49 -3.71 -17.32
C VAL A 80 2.86 -3.51 -17.98
N LEU A 81 3.80 -2.86 -17.28
CA LEU A 81 5.16 -2.65 -17.80
C LEU A 81 5.90 -3.97 -18.00
N LEU A 82 5.74 -4.95 -17.10
CA LEU A 82 6.31 -6.29 -17.24
C LEU A 82 5.72 -7.03 -18.44
N ASP A 83 4.40 -6.94 -18.64
CA ASP A 83 3.72 -7.59 -19.77
C ASP A 83 4.14 -6.96 -21.11
N GLU A 84 4.32 -5.64 -21.17
CA GLU A 84 4.80 -4.92 -22.35
C GLU A 84 6.25 -5.32 -22.69
N ALA A 85 7.15 -5.28 -21.70
CA ALA A 85 8.55 -5.68 -21.90
C ALA A 85 8.68 -7.16 -22.30
N CYS A 86 7.87 -8.04 -21.70
CA CYS A 86 7.84 -9.45 -22.09
C CYS A 86 7.35 -9.63 -23.54
N SER A 87 6.34 -8.87 -23.94
CA SER A 87 5.79 -8.92 -25.30
C SER A 87 6.78 -8.43 -26.35
N GLU A 88 7.50 -7.33 -26.06
CA GLU A 88 8.56 -6.80 -26.94
C GLU A 88 9.69 -7.81 -27.13
N VAL A 89 10.22 -8.36 -26.03
CA VAL A 89 11.27 -9.38 -26.07
C VAL A 89 10.83 -10.63 -26.84
N GLN A 90 9.58 -11.06 -26.65
CA GLN A 90 9.03 -12.20 -27.39
C GLN A 90 8.92 -11.92 -28.89
N TYR A 91 8.50 -10.71 -29.27
CA TYR A 91 8.42 -10.30 -30.66
C TYR A 91 9.80 -10.33 -31.31
N ASP A 92 10.79 -9.69 -30.70
CA ASP A 92 12.17 -9.62 -31.20
C ASP A 92 12.79 -11.01 -31.35
N LEU A 93 12.61 -11.88 -30.35
CA LEU A 93 13.07 -13.27 -30.42
C LEU A 93 12.43 -14.01 -31.58
N THR A 94 11.13 -13.83 -31.78
CA THR A 94 10.39 -14.47 -32.88
C THR A 94 10.90 -13.98 -34.23
N GLU A 95 11.12 -12.68 -34.38
CA GLU A 95 11.66 -12.09 -35.61
C GLU A 95 13.09 -12.59 -35.89
N MET A 96 13.95 -12.62 -34.87
CA MET A 96 15.32 -13.11 -35.00
C MET A 96 15.36 -14.59 -35.39
N ILE A 97 14.51 -15.43 -34.80
CA ILE A 97 14.38 -16.86 -35.15
C ILE A 97 13.88 -17.00 -36.59
N ALA A 98 12.86 -16.25 -36.98
CA ALA A 98 12.34 -16.28 -38.35
C ALA A 98 13.40 -15.85 -39.39
N SER A 99 14.13 -14.76 -39.10
CA SER A 99 15.21 -14.26 -39.94
C SER A 99 16.35 -15.27 -40.07
N ARG A 100 16.82 -15.83 -38.94
CA ARG A 100 17.91 -16.81 -38.94
C ARG A 100 17.51 -18.12 -39.62
N SER A 101 16.29 -18.59 -39.42
CA SER A 101 15.79 -19.80 -40.08
C SER A 101 15.67 -19.62 -41.60
N ALA A 102 15.20 -18.46 -42.07
CA ALA A 102 15.17 -18.14 -43.50
C ALA A 102 16.58 -18.11 -44.11
N GLN A 103 17.55 -17.52 -43.41
CA GLN A 103 18.96 -17.52 -43.85
C GLN A 103 19.52 -18.94 -43.97
N LEU A 104 19.33 -19.79 -42.95
CA LEU A 104 19.80 -21.18 -42.97
C LEU A 104 19.14 -22.00 -44.09
N MET A 105 17.84 -21.79 -44.33
CA MET A 105 17.14 -22.43 -45.45
C MET A 105 17.71 -21.99 -46.80
N ALA A 106 17.97 -20.69 -46.99
CA ALA A 106 18.61 -20.18 -48.19
C ALA A 106 20.02 -20.78 -48.37
N GLU A 107 20.84 -20.81 -47.33
CA GLU A 107 22.19 -21.40 -47.36
C GLU A 107 22.16 -22.89 -47.72
N ALA A 108 21.23 -23.67 -47.15
CA ALA A 108 21.04 -25.08 -47.49
C ALA A 108 20.56 -25.30 -48.95
N VAL A 109 19.84 -24.33 -49.55
CA VAL A 109 19.41 -24.38 -50.95
C VAL A 109 20.58 -24.04 -51.90
N PHE A 110 21.54 -23.22 -51.48
CA PHE A 110 22.72 -22.84 -52.29
C PHE A 110 23.95 -23.71 -52.05
N ASP A 111 23.99 -24.52 -50.98
CA ASP A 111 25.03 -25.54 -50.77
C ASP A 111 24.83 -26.72 -51.73
N HIS A 112 25.11 -26.44 -52.99
CA HIS A 112 25.30 -27.38 -54.08
C HIS A 112 26.77 -27.31 -54.50
N GLY A 113 27.66 -27.69 -53.58
CA GLY A 113 29.03 -28.07 -53.95
C GLY A 113 28.98 -29.18 -55.01
N ALA A 114 29.51 -28.87 -56.20
CA ALA A 114 29.34 -29.62 -57.45
C ALA A 114 29.49 -31.15 -57.36
N PRO A 115 28.71 -31.93 -58.15
CA PRO A 115 28.93 -33.37 -58.28
C PRO A 115 30.24 -33.59 -59.05
N ARG A 116 31.32 -33.93 -58.35
CA ARG A 116 32.50 -34.52 -59.00
C ARG A 116 32.13 -35.94 -59.45
N ALA A 117 31.53 -36.04 -60.63
CA ALA A 117 31.64 -37.23 -61.44
C ALA A 117 33.09 -37.34 -61.94
N GLN A 118 33.75 -38.48 -61.70
CA GLN A 118 34.24 -39.38 -62.74
C GLN A 118 35.15 -40.50 -62.19
N HIS A 119 34.69 -41.73 -62.41
CA HIS A 119 35.45 -42.92 -62.82
C HIS A 119 36.27 -43.70 -61.78
N HIS A 120 35.75 -44.85 -61.36
CA HIS A 120 36.19 -46.12 -61.94
C HIS A 120 35.24 -47.28 -61.58
N VAL A 121 34.58 -47.83 -62.61
CA VAL A 121 33.99 -49.17 -62.56
C VAL A 121 35.14 -50.17 -62.63
N VAL A 122 35.25 -51.03 -61.61
CA VAL A 122 35.94 -52.32 -61.71
C VAL A 122 35.07 -53.35 -61.00
N TRP A 123 34.38 -54.17 -61.79
CA TRP A 123 34.09 -55.57 -61.44
C TRP A 123 35.26 -56.40 -62.03
N PRO A 124 35.67 -57.57 -61.48
CA PRO A 124 34.70 -58.66 -61.27
C PRO A 124 35.05 -59.82 -60.28
N VAL A 125 34.07 -60.73 -60.20
CA VAL A 125 34.11 -62.19 -59.93
C VAL A 125 34.23 -62.71 -58.48
N GLN A 126 33.11 -63.29 -58.03
CA GLN A 126 33.01 -64.32 -56.99
C GLN A 126 33.79 -65.60 -57.38
N ARG A 127 34.52 -66.14 -56.39
CA ARG A 127 34.58 -67.58 -56.16
C ARG A 127 34.36 -67.85 -54.67
#